data_AF-A0A1E1WI12-F1
#
_entry.id   AF-A0A1E1WI12-F1
#
_cell.length_a   1.000
_cell.length_b   1.000
_cell.length_c   1.000
_cell.angle_alpha   90.00
_cell.angle_beta   90.00
_cell.angle_gamma   90.00
#
_symmetry.space_group_name_H-M   'P 1'
#
loop_
_entity.id
_entity.type
_entity.pdbx_description
1 polymer ?
#
loop_
_entity_poly.entity_id
_entity_poly.type
_entity_poly.pdbx_seq_one_letter_code
_entity_poly.pdbx_strand_id
1 'polypeptide(L)'
;MSVAVVNSILIYKELNPGTKFSLLNGHEKIIKHLLGIQEDDSGAGQSIRSSNSSSSIRSQHRLTKIPRRYDNKIFRKRCTGCYKILNEQGLTPSDARKKAKKTDTQCETCKKAFCLSCYNASHNF
;
A
#
# COMPACT_ATOMS: atom_id res chain seq x y z
N MET A 1 26.14 4.22 4.56
CA MET A 1 25.39 3.98 5.82
C MET A 1 26.26 4.39 6.99
N SER A 2 25.68 4.97 8.06
CA SER A 2 26.47 5.42 9.22
C SER A 2 26.84 4.24 10.14
N VAL A 3 28.03 4.33 10.76
CA VAL A 3 28.54 3.31 11.70
C VAL A 3 27.58 3.09 12.88
N ALA A 4 26.96 4.15 13.37
CA ALA A 4 26.00 4.10 14.48
C ALA A 4 24.77 3.21 14.18
N VAL A 5 24.23 3.27 12.96
CA VAL A 5 23.08 2.44 12.55
C VAL A 5 23.45 0.96 12.53
N VAL A 6 24.62 0.64 11.99
CA VAL A 6 25.11 -0.74 11.90
C VAL A 6 25.31 -1.31 13.32
N ASN A 7 25.98 -0.57 14.20
CA ASN A 7 26.20 -0.98 15.59
C ASN A 7 24.88 -1.18 16.34
N SER A 8 23.92 -0.28 16.16
CA SER A 8 22.59 -0.39 16.78
C SER A 8 21.86 -1.67 16.37
N ILE A 9 21.93 -2.04 15.08
CA ILE A 9 21.31 -3.26 14.55
C ILE A 9 22.02 -4.52 15.06
N LEU A 10 23.35 -4.50 15.19
CA LEU A 10 24.12 -5.63 15.72
C LEU A 10 23.78 -5.88 17.19
N ILE A 11 23.81 -4.84 18.01
CA ILE A 11 23.43 -4.91 19.43
C ILE A 11 22.00 -5.44 19.58
N TYR A 12 21.07 -4.94 18.77
CA TYR A 12 19.69 -5.41 18.82
C TYR A 12 19.56 -6.92 18.54
N LYS A 13 20.34 -7.46 17.60
CA LYS A 13 20.34 -8.89 17.25
C LYS A 13 20.95 -9.74 18.37
N GLU A 14 21.99 -9.26 19.03
CA GLU A 14 22.58 -9.94 20.19
C GLU A 14 21.58 -10.02 21.35
N LEU A 15 20.84 -8.94 21.61
CA LEU A 15 19.81 -8.91 22.66
C LEU A 15 18.56 -9.71 22.30
N ASN A 16 18.29 -9.97 21.01
CA ASN A 16 17.08 -10.64 20.55
C ASN A 16 17.41 -11.76 19.54
N PRO A 17 17.94 -12.91 20.00
CA PRO A 17 18.48 -13.98 19.14
C PRO A 17 17.44 -14.65 18.23
N GLY A 18 16.14 -14.42 18.44
CA GLY A 18 15.06 -14.88 17.55
C GLY A 18 14.72 -13.91 16.41
N THR A 19 15.23 -12.67 16.44
CA THR A 19 14.83 -11.64 15.49
C THR A 19 15.65 -11.71 14.21
N LYS A 20 14.98 -12.08 13.10
CA LYS A 20 15.60 -12.12 11.77
C LYS A 20 15.14 -10.92 10.96
N PHE A 21 16.01 -9.93 10.82
CA PHE A 21 15.83 -8.85 9.86
C PHE A 21 17.14 -8.48 9.17
N SER A 22 17.03 -8.09 7.91
CA SER A 22 18.15 -7.58 7.12
C SER A 22 18.59 -6.21 7.63
N LEU A 23 19.83 -5.82 7.34
CA LEU A 23 20.36 -4.53 7.76
C LEU A 23 19.53 -3.36 7.19
N LEU A 24 19.01 -3.52 5.98
CA LEU A 24 18.10 -2.56 5.35
C LEU A 24 16.76 -2.44 6.09
N ASN A 25 16.17 -3.57 6.49
CA ASN A 25 14.92 -3.58 7.26
C ASN A 25 15.11 -3.01 8.68
N GLY A 26 16.27 -3.26 9.29
CA GLY A 26 16.63 -2.67 10.59
C GLY A 26 16.77 -1.16 10.53
N HIS A 27 17.44 -0.66 9.48
CA HIS A 27 17.57 0.77 9.24
C HIS A 27 16.21 1.45 9.00
N GLU A 28 15.34 0.83 8.20
CA GLU A 28 13.98 1.32 7.95
C GLU A 28 13.15 1.39 9.24
N LYS A 29 13.24 0.37 10.11
CA LYS A 29 12.57 0.37 11.42
C LYS A 29 13.06 1.48 12.34
N ILE A 30 14.37 1.72 12.39
CA ILE A 30 14.94 2.82 13.18
C ILE A 30 14.39 4.16 12.70
N ILE A 31 14.37 4.39 11.37
CA ILE A 31 13.82 5.63 10.80
C ILE A 31 12.34 5.79 11.14
N LYS A 32 11.52 4.76 10.96
CA LYS A 32 10.08 4.80 11.29
C LYS A 32 9.85 5.13 12.75
N HIS A 33 10.62 4.52 13.65
CA HIS A 33 10.49 4.75 15.08
C HIS A 33 10.89 6.18 15.46
N LEU A 34 12.00 6.69 14.92
CA LEU A 34 12.45 8.07 15.16
C LEU A 34 11.47 9.12 14.61
N LEU A 35 10.77 8.80 13.52
CA LEU A 35 9.78 9.68 12.90
C LEU A 35 8.36 9.50 13.47
N GLY A 36 8.16 8.62 14.46
CA GLY A 36 6.84 8.34 15.04
C GLY A 36 5.84 7.72 14.05
N ILE A 37 6.32 7.09 12.98
CA ILE A 37 5.48 6.41 11.99
C ILE A 37 5.07 5.07 12.61
N GLN A 38 3.82 4.96 13.06
CA GLN A 38 3.28 3.74 13.64
C GLN A 38 3.32 2.61 12.60
N GLU A 39 3.92 1.47 12.95
CA GLU A 39 3.83 0.25 12.15
C GLU A 39 2.46 -0.38 12.42
N ASP A 40 1.60 -0.47 11.40
CA ASP A 40 0.41 -1.33 11.44
C ASP A 40 0.88 -2.80 11.47
N ASP A 41 1.14 -3.31 12.68
CA ASP A 41 1.60 -4.68 12.92
C ASP A 41 0.45 -5.67 12.64
N SER A 42 0.28 -6.02 11.37
CA SER A 42 -0.62 -7.09 10.95
C SER A 42 0.09 -8.43 11.06
N GLY A 43 0.15 -8.97 12.29
CA GLY A 43 0.77 -10.25 12.56
C GLY A 43 0.43 -10.85 13.94
N ALA A 44 -0.77 -11.43 14.04
CA ALA A 44 -1.26 -12.36 15.09
C ALA A 44 -1.91 -11.78 16.36
N GLY A 45 -3.24 -11.59 16.27
CA GLY A 45 -4.23 -11.96 17.27
C GLY A 45 -4.05 -11.54 18.73
N GLN A 46 -4.77 -10.50 19.14
CA GLN A 46 -5.74 -10.59 20.23
C GLN A 46 -6.70 -9.39 20.25
N SER A 47 -7.90 -9.68 20.72
CA SER A 47 -9.09 -8.83 20.70
C SER A 47 -9.10 -7.83 21.86
N ILE A 48 -9.88 -6.75 21.65
CA ILE A 48 -10.45 -5.82 22.63
C ILE A 48 -9.48 -4.77 23.25
N ARG A 49 -9.60 -3.51 22.82
CA ARG A 49 -10.32 -2.47 23.58
C ARG A 49 -10.51 -1.18 22.78
N SER A 50 -11.78 -0.87 22.57
CA SER A 50 -12.33 0.33 21.99
C SER A 50 -11.83 1.59 22.70
N SER A 51 -11.34 2.55 21.94
CA SER A 51 -11.46 3.97 22.29
C SER A 51 -12.55 4.55 21.38
N ASN A 52 -13.64 4.96 22.02
CA ASN A 52 -14.72 5.70 21.39
C ASN A 52 -14.18 7.04 20.88
N SER A 53 -14.02 7.15 19.56
CA SER A 53 -14.11 8.43 18.86
C SER A 53 -15.11 8.26 17.73
N SER A 54 -16.29 8.83 17.93
CA SER A 54 -17.39 8.96 16.99
C SER A 54 -17.03 9.89 15.82
N SER A 55 -15.99 9.55 15.07
CA SER A 55 -15.74 10.08 13.74
C SER A 55 -16.29 9.06 12.76
N SER A 56 -17.37 9.42 12.05
CA SER A 56 -17.92 8.74 10.87
C SER A 56 -16.90 7.78 10.26
N ILE A 57 -17.17 6.47 10.28
CA ILE A 57 -16.35 5.42 9.66
C ILE A 57 -16.25 5.75 8.16
N ARG A 58 -15.34 6.65 7.79
CA ARG A 58 -14.90 6.79 6.41
C ARG A 58 -14.17 5.49 6.17
N SER A 59 -14.81 4.60 5.42
CA SER A 59 -14.19 3.35 4.99
C SER A 59 -12.80 3.69 4.48
N GLN A 60 -11.74 3.29 5.19
CA GLN A 60 -10.39 3.65 4.80
C GLN A 60 -10.13 2.96 3.46
N HIS A 61 -10.11 3.74 2.38
CA HIS A 61 -9.77 3.23 1.07
C HIS A 61 -8.26 3.14 1.01
N ARG A 62 -7.72 1.95 0.74
CA ARG A 62 -6.27 1.75 0.56
C ARG A 62 -5.98 1.22 -0.84
N LEU A 63 -4.93 1.73 -1.47
CA LEU A 63 -4.41 1.22 -2.75
C LEU A 63 -3.43 0.06 -2.47
N THR A 64 -3.77 -1.13 -2.95
CA THR A 64 -2.98 -2.37 -2.77
C THR A 64 -2.60 -2.99 -4.12
N LYS A 65 -1.57 -3.84 -4.13
CA LYS A 65 -1.17 -4.57 -5.35
C LYS A 65 -2.16 -5.70 -5.64
N ILE A 66 -2.47 -5.90 -6.92
CA ILE A 66 -3.32 -6.99 -7.38
C ILE A 66 -2.54 -8.31 -7.23
N PRO A 67 -3.13 -9.35 -6.63
CA PRO A 67 -2.45 -10.63 -6.46
C PRO A 67 -2.05 -11.22 -7.82
N ARG A 68 -0.86 -11.84 -7.85
CA ARG A 68 -0.36 -12.57 -9.03
C ARG A 68 -1.18 -13.84 -9.22
N ARG A 69 -1.36 -14.27 -10.48
CA ARG A 69 -1.91 -15.60 -10.78
C ARG A 69 -0.84 -16.68 -10.62
N TYR A 70 -1.29 -17.93 -10.63
CA TYR A 70 -0.50 -19.16 -10.48
C TYR A 70 0.87 -19.16 -11.20
N ASP A 71 0.97 -18.54 -12.39
CA ASP A 71 2.21 -18.46 -13.17
C ASP A 71 3.21 -17.36 -12.73
N ASN A 72 3.06 -16.75 -11.55
CA ASN A 72 3.84 -15.57 -11.12
C ASN A 72 3.79 -14.34 -12.06
N LYS A 73 2.92 -14.36 -13.08
CA LYS A 73 2.75 -13.26 -14.03
C LYS A 73 2.04 -12.09 -13.35
N ILE A 74 2.56 -10.87 -13.57
CA ILE A 74 1.97 -9.63 -13.07
C ILE A 74 0.64 -9.40 -13.78
N PHE A 75 -0.44 -9.38 -13.01
CA PHE A 75 -1.78 -9.12 -13.54
C PHE A 75 -2.08 -7.62 -13.50
N ARG A 76 -2.24 -7.01 -14.68
CA ARG A 76 -2.59 -5.58 -14.80
C ARG A 76 -4.03 -5.42 -15.26
N LYS A 77 -4.80 -4.63 -14.52
CA LYS A 77 -6.18 -4.23 -14.87
C LYS A 77 -6.18 -2.83 -15.48
N ARG A 78 -7.23 -2.47 -16.21
CA ARG A 78 -7.41 -1.09 -16.69
C ARG A 78 -7.81 -0.18 -15.53
N CYS A 79 -7.18 0.98 -15.45
CA CYS A 79 -7.57 2.01 -14.51
C CYS A 79 -8.97 2.52 -14.84
N THR A 80 -9.87 2.43 -13.86
CA THR A 80 -11.27 2.87 -13.99
C THR A 80 -11.38 4.39 -14.17
N GLY A 81 -10.57 5.17 -13.46
CA GLY A 81 -10.51 6.63 -13.61
C GLY A 81 -10.10 7.07 -15.02
N CYS A 82 -8.95 6.59 -15.52
CA CYS A 82 -8.53 6.88 -16.90
C CYS A 82 -9.57 6.48 -17.95
N TYR A 83 -10.21 5.31 -17.78
CA TYR A 83 -11.26 4.88 -18.70
C TYR A 83 -12.47 5.83 -18.69
N LYS A 84 -12.90 6.28 -17.50
CA LYS A 84 -14.01 7.23 -17.35
C LYS A 84 -13.69 8.58 -18.00
N ILE A 85 -12.51 9.13 -17.74
CA ILE A 85 -12.05 10.40 -18.33
C ILE A 85 -12.04 10.33 -19.87
N LEU A 86 -11.50 9.25 -20.44
CA LEU A 86 -11.46 9.07 -21.90
C LEU A 86 -12.86 8.96 -22.51
N ASN A 87 -13.79 8.33 -21.79
CA ASN A 87 -15.17 8.21 -22.22
C ASN A 87 -15.90 9.56 -22.16
N GLU A 88 -15.64 10.36 -21.12
CA GLU A 88 -16.16 11.74 -20.97
C GLU A 88 -15.60 12.68 -22.05
N GLN A 89 -14.38 12.41 -22.54
CA GLN A 89 -13.77 13.11 -23.68
C GLN A 89 -14.36 12.72 -25.04
N GLY A 90 -15.39 11.87 -25.07
CA GLY A 90 -16.10 11.49 -26.30
C GLY A 90 -15.43 10.38 -27.10
N LEU A 91 -14.43 9.69 -26.56
CA LEU A 91 -13.86 8.52 -27.24
C LEU A 91 -14.83 7.35 -27.20
N THR A 92 -14.84 6.55 -28.27
CA THR A 92 -15.62 5.31 -28.29
C THR A 92 -15.17 4.37 -27.17
N PRO A 93 -16.06 3.50 -26.65
CA PRO A 93 -15.68 2.53 -25.62
C PRO A 93 -14.51 1.63 -26.01
N SER A 94 -14.34 1.34 -27.31
CA SER A 94 -13.23 0.54 -27.84
C SER A 94 -11.90 1.30 -27.75
N ASP A 95 -11.90 2.58 -28.14
CA ASP A 95 -10.69 3.41 -28.12
C ASP A 95 -10.28 3.79 -26.71
N ALA A 96 -11.26 4.14 -25.86
CA ALA A 96 -11.02 4.37 -24.44
C ALA A 96 -10.43 3.12 -23.76
N ARG A 97 -10.88 1.92 -24.13
CA ARG A 97 -10.34 0.65 -23.62
C ARG A 97 -8.88 0.40 -24.02
N LYS A 98 -8.46 0.87 -25.20
CA LYS A 98 -7.08 0.74 -25.70
C LYS A 98 -6.15 1.78 -25.07
N LYS A 99 -6.64 3.02 -24.93
CA LYS A 99 -5.87 4.17 -24.41
C LYS A 99 -5.82 4.24 -22.88
N ALA A 100 -6.77 3.65 -22.16
CA ALA A 100 -6.77 3.66 -20.70
C ALA A 100 -5.53 2.96 -20.11
N LYS A 101 -4.89 3.63 -19.16
CA LYS A 101 -3.70 3.12 -18.46
C LYS A 101 -3.99 1.77 -17.80
N LYS A 102 -3.06 0.83 -17.92
CA LYS A 102 -3.08 -0.45 -17.19
C LYS A 102 -2.24 -0.35 -15.92
N THR A 103 -2.75 -0.86 -14.81
CA THR A 103 -2.13 -0.80 -13.48
C THR A 103 -2.19 -2.15 -12.79
N ASP A 104 -1.19 -2.43 -11.96
CA ASP A 104 -1.11 -3.60 -11.07
C ASP A 104 -1.63 -3.28 -9.66
N THR A 105 -2.32 -2.16 -9.49
CA THR A 105 -2.86 -1.68 -8.22
C THR A 105 -4.38 -1.56 -8.25
N GLN A 106 -5.03 -1.87 -7.14
CA GLN A 106 -6.47 -1.74 -6.93
C GLN A 106 -6.79 -1.18 -5.55
N CYS A 107 -7.92 -0.49 -5.42
CA CYS A 107 -8.44 -0.12 -4.11
C CYS A 107 -9.04 -1.36 -3.44
N GLU A 108 -8.63 -1.64 -2.21
CA GLU A 108 -9.10 -2.79 -1.43
C GLU A 108 -10.60 -2.72 -1.14
N THR A 109 -11.06 -1.56 -0.73
CA THR A 109 -12.47 -1.29 -0.39
C THR A 109 -13.38 -1.27 -1.63
N CYS A 110 -12.97 -0.60 -2.71
CA CYS A 110 -13.78 -0.51 -3.93
C CYS A 110 -13.66 -1.73 -4.85
N LYS A 111 -12.64 -2.57 -4.68
CA LYS A 111 -12.28 -3.67 -5.59
C LYS A 111 -12.09 -3.23 -7.05
N LYS A 112 -11.77 -1.94 -7.26
CA LYS A 112 -11.57 -1.30 -8.57
C LYS A 112 -10.10 -0.96 -8.78
N ALA A 113 -9.62 -1.12 -10.02
CA ALA A 113 -8.25 -0.78 -10.38
C ALA A 113 -8.11 0.72 -10.65
N PHE A 114 -7.05 1.32 -10.08
CA PHE A 114 -6.73 2.73 -10.22
C PHE A 114 -5.22 2.92 -10.39
N CYS A 115 -4.83 3.89 -11.21
CA CYS A 115 -3.50 4.48 -11.12
C CYS A 115 -3.44 5.46 -9.94
N LEU A 116 -2.22 5.81 -9.52
CA LEU A 116 -2.02 6.68 -8.36
C LEU A 116 -2.76 8.02 -8.50
N SER A 117 -2.68 8.67 -9.68
CA SER A 117 -3.37 9.95 -9.91
C SER A 117 -4.88 9.83 -9.83
N CYS A 118 -5.49 8.82 -10.48
CA CYS A 118 -6.93 8.62 -10.42
C CYS A 118 -7.40 8.16 -9.04
N TYR A 119 -6.58 7.43 -8.30
CA TYR A 119 -6.89 7.04 -6.93
C TYR A 119 -6.96 8.28 -6.03
N ASN A 120 -5.94 9.14 -6.05
CA ASN A 120 -5.92 10.39 -5.28
C ASN A 120 -7.10 11.30 -5.64
N ALA A 121 -7.45 11.41 -6.93
CA ALA A 121 -8.56 12.23 -7.40
C ALA A 121 -9.95 11.68 -7.01
N SER A 122 -10.09 10.36 -6.82
CA SER A 122 -11.38 9.72 -6.51
C SER A 122 -11.58 9.43 -5.03
N HIS A 123 -10.50 9.34 -4.26
CA HIS A 123 -10.50 8.96 -2.85
C HIS A 123 -9.90 10.07 -1.98
N ASN A 124 -10.35 11.32 -2.19
CA ASN A 124 -9.92 12.54 -1.46
C ASN A 124 -9.23 12.22 -0.12
N PHE A 125 -7.90 12.28 -0.16
CA PHE A 125 -7.06 12.32 1.03
C PHE A 125 -6.80 13.77 1.39
#